data_AF-A0A938VVN1-F1
#
_entry.id   AF-A0A938VVN1-F1
#
_cell.length_a   1.000
_cell.length_b   1.000
_cell.length_c   1.000
_cell.angle_alpha   90.00
_cell.angle_beta   90.00
_cell.angle_gamma   90.00
#
_symmetry.space_group_name_H-M   'P 1'
#
loop_
_entity.id
_entity.type
_entity.pdbx_description
1 polymer ?
#
loop_
_entity_poly.entity_id
_entity_poly.type
_entity_poly.pdbx_seq_one_letter_code
_entity_poly.pdbx_strand_id
1 'polypeptide(L)' 'MEYILREEGRPAGGPGIDYAGELNPEQLAAVTAPPGPILVIAGAGSGKTRTLTYRVAYLVEQGVAPEQILLLT' A
#
# COMPACT_ATOMS: atom_id res chain seq x y z
N MET A 1 -25.81 -5.79 13.01
CA MET A 1 -24.54 -6.53 12.92
C MET A 1 -23.49 -5.59 13.49
N GLU A 2 -23.11 -5.82 14.75
CA GLU A 2 -22.28 -4.90 15.52
C GLU A 2 -20.82 -5.28 15.29
N TYR A 3 -20.02 -4.36 14.74
CA TYR A 3 -18.59 -4.57 14.55
C TYR A 3 -17.87 -4.12 15.82
N ILE A 4 -17.39 -5.09 16.61
CA ILE A 4 -16.57 -4.83 17.79
C ILE A 4 -15.11 -4.78 17.33
N LEU A 5 -14.53 -3.58 17.29
CA LEU A 5 -13.10 -3.42 17.11
C LEU A 5 -12.41 -3.87 18.39
N ARG A 6 -11.74 -5.02 18.34
CA ARG A 6 -10.80 -5.42 19.38
C ARG A 6 -9.54 -4.59 19.18
N GLU A 7 -9.20 -3.74 20.14
CA GLU A 7 -7.86 -3.18 20.24
C GLU A 7 -6.89 -4.30 20.65
N GLU A 8 -6.56 -5.19 19.71
CA GLU A 8 -5.35 -5.97 19.84
C GLU A 8 -4.19 -4.99 19.67
N GLY A 9 -3.44 -4.80 20.76
CA GLY A 9 -2.26 -3.94 20.78
C GLY A 9 -1.40 -4.20 19.54
N ARG A 10 -0.93 -3.12 18.91
CA ARG A 10 -0.09 -3.13 17.71
C ARG A 10 0.88 -4.32 17.79
N PRO A 11 0.78 -5.33 16.90
CA PRO A 11 1.74 -6.42 16.92
C PRO A 11 3.11 -5.79 16.75
N ALA A 12 3.94 -5.90 17.77
CA ALA A 12 5.35 -5.58 17.67
C ALA A 12 5.96 -6.59 16.68
N GLY A 13 6.04 -6.20 15.40
CA GLY A 13 6.70 -6.98 14.34
C GLY A 13 5.90 -8.17 13.80
N GLY A 14 4.68 -7.94 13.29
CA GLY A 14 4.08 -8.89 12.34
C GLY A 14 4.91 -8.99 11.05
N PRO A 15 4.88 -10.12 10.31
CA PRO A 15 5.57 -10.19 9.03
C PRO A 15 4.99 -9.10 8.12
N GLY A 16 5.87 -8.23 7.59
CA GLY A 16 5.47 -7.22 6.61
C GLY A 16 4.77 -7.86 5.42
N ILE A 17 4.03 -7.06 4.66
CA ILE A 17 3.31 -7.56 3.48
C ILE A 17 4.29 -8.22 2.49
N ASP A 18 3.99 -9.43 2.03
CA ASP A 18 4.70 -10.03 0.90
C ASP A 18 4.24 -9.41 -0.41
N TYR A 19 4.78 -8.22 -0.73
CA TYR A 19 4.42 -7.50 -1.95
C TYR A 19 4.69 -8.30 -3.22
N ALA A 20 5.75 -9.11 -3.25
CA ALA A 20 6.14 -9.88 -4.43
C ALA A 20 5.20 -11.08 -4.67
N GLY A 21 4.65 -11.66 -3.60
CA GLY A 21 3.60 -12.66 -3.69
C GLY A 21 2.23 -12.10 -4.06
N GLU A 22 1.95 -10.84 -3.68
CA GLU A 22 0.63 -10.21 -3.86
C GLU A 22 0.47 -9.37 -5.14
N LEU A 23 1.57 -8.97 -5.78
CA LEU A 23 1.57 -8.04 -6.91
C LEU A 23 2.28 -8.64 -8.12
N ASN A 24 1.78 -8.31 -9.31
CA ASN A 24 2.55 -8.59 -10.53
C ASN A 24 3.78 -7.65 -10.63
N PRO A 25 4.74 -7.92 -11.53
CA PRO A 25 5.97 -7.13 -11.61
C PRO A 25 5.75 -5.62 -11.84
N GLU A 26 4.77 -5.24 -12.67
CA GLU A 26 4.48 -3.85 -12.98
C GLU A 26 3.87 -3.11 -11.78
N GLN A 27 2.95 -3.76 -11.06
CA GLN A 27 2.36 -3.23 -9.84
C GLN A 27 3.40 -3.14 -8.73
N LEU A 28 4.25 -4.16 -8.56
CA LEU A 28 5.34 -4.15 -7.60
C LEU A 28 6.29 -2.97 -7.87
N ALA A 29 6.71 -2.78 -9.13
CA ALA A 29 7.56 -1.66 -9.52
C ALA A 29 6.92 -0.29 -9.20
N ALA A 30 5.61 -0.14 -9.43
CA ALA A 30 4.89 1.08 -9.06
C ALA A 30 4.80 1.26 -7.53
N VAL A 31 4.57 0.18 -6.78
CA VAL A 31 4.47 0.18 -5.31
C VAL A 31 5.80 0.47 -4.63
N THR A 32 6.93 0.02 -5.19
CA THR A 32 8.26 0.18 -4.60
C THR A 32 9.08 1.30 -5.24
N ALA A 33 8.49 2.10 -6.12
CA ALA A 33 9.17 3.21 -6.79
C ALA A 33 9.87 4.15 -5.79
N PRO A 34 11.05 4.70 -6.11
CA PRO A 34 11.77 5.61 -5.22
C PRO A 34 10.99 6.90 -4.97
N PRO A 35 11.35 7.69 -3.95
CA PRO A 35 10.74 9.00 -3.71
C PRO A 35 10.86 9.92 -4.94
N GLY A 36 9.78 10.63 -5.25
CA GLY A 36 9.71 11.56 -6.38
C GLY A 36 8.38 11.45 -7.16
N PRO A 37 8.14 12.36 -8.12
CA PRO A 37 6.97 12.30 -8.98
C PRO A 37 7.07 11.09 -9.92
N ILE A 38 5.99 10.31 -10.01
CA ILE A 38 5.88 9.16 -10.91
C ILE A 38 4.57 9.21 -11.70
N LEU A 39 4.60 8.73 -12.93
CA LEU A 39 3.41 8.54 -13.77
C LEU A 39 3.21 7.04 -14.02
N VAL A 40 2.07 6.51 -13.61
CA VAL A 40 1.67 5.12 -13.86
C VAL A 40 0.52 5.12 -14.85
N ILE A 41 0.74 4.57 -16.04
CA ILE A 41 -0.28 4.46 -17.09
C ILE A 41 -0.87 3.05 -17.03
N ALA A 42 -2.18 2.94 -16.83
CA ALA A 42 -2.83 1.64 -16.66
C ALA A 42 -4.25 1.64 -17.24
N GLY A 43 -4.61 0.56 -17.95
CA GLY A 43 -5.93 0.38 -18.55
C GLY A 43 -7.05 0.10 -17.53
N ALA A 44 -8.27 -0.11 -18.02
CA ALA A 44 -9.36 -0.63 -17.19
C ALA A 44 -9.02 -2.04 -16.67
N GLY A 45 -9.48 -2.40 -15.46
CA GLY A 45 -9.24 -3.72 -14.86
C GLY A 45 -7.81 -4.04 -14.41
N SER A 46 -6.85 -3.14 -14.62
CA SER A 46 -5.41 -3.32 -14.29
C SER A 46 -5.06 -3.31 -12.79
N GLY A 47 -6.04 -3.14 -11.91
CA GLY A 47 -5.80 -3.09 -10.47
C GLY A 47 -5.29 -1.75 -9.92
N LYS A 48 -5.56 -0.61 -10.58
CA LYS A 48 -5.13 0.75 -10.13
C LYS A 48 -5.35 1.00 -8.63
N THR A 49 -6.54 0.72 -8.13
CA THR A 49 -6.88 0.90 -6.71
C THR A 49 -6.03 -0.02 -5.82
N ARG A 50 -5.86 -1.29 -6.22
CA ARG A 50 -4.96 -2.24 -5.54
C ARG A 50 -3.54 -1.67 -5.48
N THR A 51 -2.97 -1.26 -6.60
CA THR A 51 -1.63 -0.66 -6.66
C THR A 51 -1.49 0.54 -5.72
N LEU A 52 -2.46 1.47 -5.71
CA LEU A 52 -2.42 2.63 -4.83
C LEU A 52 -2.52 2.25 -3.35
N THR A 53 -3.38 1.30 -2.98
CA THR A 53 -3.49 0.80 -1.60
C THR A 53 -2.18 0.16 -1.12
N TYR A 54 -1.56 -0.71 -1.93
CA TYR A 54 -0.28 -1.30 -1.57
C TYR A 54 0.86 -0.27 -1.54
N ARG A 55 0.82 0.79 -2.38
CA ARG A 55 1.79 1.88 -2.31
C ARG A 55 1.70 2.63 -0.99
N VAL A 56 0.49 2.91 -0.50
CA VAL A 56 0.30 3.54 0.81
C VAL A 56 0.81 2.62 1.92
N ALA A 57 0.47 1.33 1.90
CA ALA A 57 0.96 0.37 2.87
C ALA A 57 2.50 0.30 2.88
N TYR A 58 3.12 0.26 1.70
CA TYR A 58 4.57 0.27 1.53
C TYR A 58 5.21 1.51 2.13
N LEU A 59 4.67 2.71 1.85
CA LEU A 59 5.19 3.95 2.41
C LEU A 59 5.11 3.98 3.95
N VAL A 60 4.00 3.49 4.52
CA VAL A 60 3.83 3.38 5.98
C VAL A 60 4.85 2.40 6.58
N GLU A 61 5.07 1.24 5.95
CA GLU A 61 6.10 0.29 6.39
C GLU A 61 7.53 0.84 6.26
N GLN A 62 7.79 1.71 5.27
CA GLN A 62 9.04 2.46 5.16
C GLN A 62 9.17 3.62 6.19
N GLY A 63 8.18 3.79 7.07
CA GLY A 63 8.22 4.77 8.16
C GLY A 63 7.66 6.15 7.79
N VAL A 64 6.98 6.31 6.65
CA VAL A 64 6.25 7.54 6.34
C VAL A 64 5.05 7.63 7.28
N ALA A 65 4.93 8.73 8.02
CA ALA A 65 3.81 8.95 8.92
C ALA A 65 2.50 9.00 8.10
N PRO A 66 1.46 8.23 8.46
CA PRO A 66 0.21 8.19 7.71
C PRO A 66 -0.42 9.56 7.46
N GLU A 67 -0.29 10.50 8.39
CA GLU A 67 -0.82 11.86 8.31
C GLU A 67 -0.13 12.70 7.23
N GLN A 68 1.02 12.26 6.72
CA GLN A 68 1.74 12.89 5.61
C GLN A 68 1.35 12.32 4.24
N ILE A 69 0.44 11.33 4.19
CA ILE A 69 0.01 10.67 2.96
C ILE A 69 -1.39 11.14 2.59
N LEU A 70 -1.53 11.80 1.44
CA LEU A 70 -2.82 12.12 0.83
C LEU A 70 -3.08 11.18 -0.36
N LEU A 71 -4.17 10.43 -0.30
CA LEU A 71 -4.68 9.63 -1.41
C LEU A 71 -6.03 10.20 -1.86
N LEU A 72 -6.13 10.57 -3.13
CA LEU A 72 -7.32 11.15 -3.74
C LEU A 72 -7.80 10.25 -4.89
N THR A 73 -9.12 10.10 -5.03
CA THR A 73 -9.76 9.20 -6.01
C THR A 73 -10.84 9.91 -6.80
#